data_AF-V9KSP2-F1
#
_entry.id   AF-V9KSP2-F1
#
_cell.length_a   1.000
_cell.length_b   1.000
_cell.length_c   1.000
_cell.angle_alpha   90.00
_cell.angle_beta   90.00
_cell.angle_gamma   90.00
#
_symmetry.space_group_name_H-M   'P 1'
#
loop_
_entity.id
_entity.type
_entity.pdbx_description
1 polymer ?
#
loop_
_entity_poly.entity_id
_entity_poly.type
_entity_poly.pdbx_seq_one_letter_code
_entity_poly.pdbx_strand_id
1 'polypeptide(L)'
;MELRCWGGDWGLPSIHPDCLAVLAYGKFSRAPLKVHYVNNPWKSPTGNLPVLISEDTHVVKPDNILNFLRKRKYNADYDLTAKEGADTLAFIALLEEKLRPALLHTFWVDVENYCNLTRPWFAARIPFPLNLYLPGQMSRSALNHIVLTKGEPPIYSIKEVEGQLYRDAKECLNLLSYRLGTSEYFFGKMPTSLDAFVFGLLAPLYKAKLPSAHFQNHLTQLQNLCHFCDNILMQYFTQNSADSSASGYDMVDANLQKLTQLVNKESKLIEKMDDNLRNSPQHKSRGEVTSKMTPASNDVGSSQLWSP
;
A
#
# COMPACT_ATOMS: atom_id res chain seq x y z
N MET A 1 20.94 11.75 -0.34
CA MET A 1 20.36 10.40 -0.29
C MET A 1 18.85 10.53 -0.32
N GLU A 2 18.20 9.89 -1.28
CA GLU A 2 16.75 9.91 -1.44
C GLU A 2 16.18 8.56 -1.03
N LEU A 3 15.14 8.58 -0.20
CA LEU A 3 14.46 7.38 0.26
C LEU A 3 13.04 7.36 -0.31
N ARG A 4 12.72 6.34 -1.11
CA ARG A 4 11.37 6.10 -1.61
C ARG A 4 10.64 5.15 -0.68
N CYS A 5 9.51 5.59 -0.11
CA CYS A 5 8.71 4.83 0.85
C CYS A 5 7.22 4.86 0.49
N TRP A 6 6.46 3.93 1.07
CA TRP A 6 5.00 4.04 1.10
C TRP A 6 4.55 5.24 1.93
N GLY A 7 3.41 5.84 1.54
CA GLY A 7 2.79 6.92 2.31
C GLY A 7 2.35 6.50 3.70
N GLY A 8 2.19 7.51 4.57
CA GLY A 8 1.69 7.36 5.92
C GLY A 8 0.17 7.47 6.06
N ASP A 9 -0.35 6.96 7.17
CA ASP A 9 -1.71 7.16 7.70
C ASP A 9 -1.70 6.76 9.18
N TRP A 10 -2.83 6.93 9.88
CA TRP A 10 -3.02 6.51 11.28
C TRP A 10 -2.04 7.18 12.26
N GLY A 11 -1.53 8.36 11.91
CA GLY A 11 -0.50 9.06 12.67
C GLY A 11 0.92 8.48 12.49
N LEU A 12 1.11 7.56 11.53
CA LEU A 12 2.41 7.01 11.16
C LEU A 12 2.96 7.69 9.90
N PRO A 13 4.28 7.86 9.77
CA PRO A 13 4.89 8.39 8.55
C PRO A 13 4.82 7.40 7.38
N SER A 14 4.71 6.09 7.64
CA SER A 14 4.48 5.03 6.66
C SER A 14 3.75 3.88 7.33
N ILE A 15 2.84 3.22 6.59
CA ILE A 15 2.15 2.01 7.07
C ILE A 15 2.98 0.75 6.86
N HIS A 16 3.83 0.73 5.83
CA HIS A 16 4.62 -0.45 5.52
C HIS A 16 5.73 -0.65 6.57
N PRO A 17 5.84 -1.82 7.23
CA PRO A 17 6.78 -2.04 8.33
C PRO A 17 8.24 -1.75 7.95
N ASP A 18 8.69 -2.25 6.81
CA ASP A 18 10.08 -2.07 6.38
C ASP A 18 10.40 -0.60 6.06
N CYS A 19 9.44 0.15 5.49
CA CYS A 19 9.62 1.57 5.24
C CYS A 19 9.72 2.34 6.56
N LEU A 20 8.90 1.95 7.55
CA LEU A 20 8.88 2.58 8.85
C LEU A 20 10.17 2.32 9.63
N ALA A 21 10.70 1.09 9.58
CA ALA A 21 11.98 0.73 10.19
C ALA A 21 13.14 1.56 9.60
N VAL A 22 13.21 1.70 8.26
CA VAL A 22 14.25 2.51 7.61
C VAL A 22 14.11 3.99 7.95
N LEU A 23 12.87 4.52 7.99
CA LEU A 23 12.61 5.91 8.38
C LEU A 23 13.04 6.18 9.83
N ALA A 24 12.69 5.29 10.75
CA ALA A 24 13.09 5.38 12.15
C ALA A 24 14.62 5.33 12.30
N TYR A 25 15.28 4.35 11.68
CA TYR A 25 16.74 4.24 11.70
C TYR A 25 17.43 5.48 11.14
N GLY A 26 16.91 6.03 10.03
CA GLY A 26 17.41 7.28 9.45
C GLY A 26 17.31 8.46 10.41
N LYS A 27 16.22 8.55 11.18
CA LYS A 27 16.05 9.58 12.21
C LYS A 27 16.97 9.36 13.42
N PHE A 28 17.12 8.12 13.88
CA PHE A 28 18.01 7.75 15.00
C PHE A 28 19.47 8.09 14.70
N SER A 29 19.93 7.74 13.50
CA SER A 29 21.28 8.04 13.02
C SER A 29 21.47 9.47 12.50
N ARG A 30 20.42 10.31 12.56
CA ARG A 30 20.38 11.69 12.02
C ARG A 30 20.86 11.78 10.57
N ALA A 31 20.57 10.77 9.77
CA ALA A 31 20.93 10.72 8.37
C ALA A 31 20.11 11.77 7.56
N PRO A 32 20.76 12.54 6.66
CA PRO A 32 20.08 13.53 5.81
C PRO A 32 19.35 12.84 4.65
N LEU A 33 18.23 12.19 4.98
CA LEU A 33 17.37 11.49 4.02
C LEU A 33 16.28 12.42 3.49
N LYS A 34 16.22 12.58 2.16
CA LYS A 34 15.08 13.18 1.49
C LYS A 34 14.04 12.11 1.22
N VAL A 35 12.92 12.16 1.93
CA VAL A 35 11.87 11.14 1.84
C VAL A 35 10.90 11.49 0.72
N HIS A 36 10.71 10.56 -0.20
CA HIS A 36 9.72 10.66 -1.28
C HIS A 36 8.69 9.56 -1.09
N TYR A 37 7.45 9.94 -0.85
CA TYR A 37 6.34 8.99 -0.77
C TYR A 37 5.92 8.59 -2.18
N VAL A 38 6.03 7.29 -2.47
CA VAL A 38 5.76 6.72 -3.79
C VAL A 38 4.66 5.68 -3.64
N ASN A 39 3.52 5.93 -4.29
CA ASN A 39 2.38 4.99 -4.28
C ASN A 39 2.42 4.00 -5.45
N ASN A 40 3.55 3.92 -6.18
CA ASN A 40 3.76 3.00 -7.28
C ASN A 40 5.10 2.25 -7.12
N PRO A 41 5.07 1.02 -6.56
CA PRO A 41 6.26 0.20 -6.39
C PRO A 41 6.94 -0.21 -7.69
N TRP A 42 6.24 -0.26 -8.83
CA TRP A 42 6.84 -0.60 -10.13
C TRP A 42 7.75 0.52 -10.68
N LYS A 43 7.73 1.71 -10.08
CA LYS A 43 8.76 2.73 -10.31
C LYS A 43 10.06 2.45 -9.56
N SER A 44 10.11 1.39 -8.76
CA SER A 44 11.31 0.90 -8.08
C SER A 44 11.93 -0.23 -8.92
N PRO A 45 13.28 -0.37 -8.94
CA PRO A 45 13.96 -1.37 -9.76
C PRO A 45 13.55 -2.82 -9.49
N THR A 46 13.06 -3.09 -8.28
CA THR A 46 12.71 -4.43 -7.79
C THR A 46 11.21 -4.62 -7.57
N GLY A 47 10.39 -3.59 -7.82
CA GLY A 47 8.95 -3.64 -7.56
C GLY A 47 8.57 -3.59 -6.08
N ASN A 48 9.54 -3.43 -5.16
CA ASN A 48 9.33 -3.38 -3.72
C ASN A 48 9.82 -2.06 -3.13
N LEU A 49 9.26 -1.65 -1.99
CA LEU A 49 9.64 -0.48 -1.20
C LEU A 49 9.95 -0.93 0.24
N PRO A 50 10.88 -0.30 0.97
CA PRO A 50 11.58 0.93 0.64
C PRO A 50 12.78 0.74 -0.32
N VAL A 51 13.14 1.80 -1.03
CA VAL A 51 14.36 1.86 -1.85
C VAL A 51 15.14 3.13 -1.53
N LEU A 52 16.42 2.96 -1.22
CA LEU A 52 17.36 4.06 -1.06
C LEU A 52 18.08 4.30 -2.38
N ILE A 53 18.09 5.56 -2.82
CA ILE A 53 18.78 6.03 -4.02
C ILE A 53 19.85 7.01 -3.57
N SER A 54 21.11 6.68 -3.87
CA SER A 54 22.24 7.54 -3.61
C SER A 54 23.15 7.54 -4.82
N GLU A 55 23.28 8.70 -5.47
CA GLU A 55 24.02 8.82 -6.73
C GLU A 55 23.48 7.77 -7.72
N ASP A 56 24.30 6.81 -8.16
CA ASP A 56 23.92 5.73 -9.09
C ASP A 56 23.61 4.39 -8.39
N THR A 57 23.59 4.37 -7.06
CA THR A 57 23.33 3.15 -6.29
C THR A 57 21.88 3.05 -5.85
N HIS A 58 21.24 1.94 -6.21
CA HIS A 58 19.92 1.55 -5.74
C HIS A 58 20.04 0.43 -4.72
N VAL A 59 19.72 0.74 -3.46
CA VAL A 59 19.76 -0.25 -2.37
C VAL A 59 18.34 -0.58 -1.95
N VAL A 60 18.04 -1.88 -1.94
CA VAL A 60 16.72 -2.44 -1.64
C VAL A 60 16.84 -3.38 -0.43
N LYS A 61 15.74 -3.50 0.33
CA LYS A 61 15.59 -4.23 1.60
C LYS A 61 16.11 -3.42 2.80
N PRO A 62 15.39 -3.44 3.94
CA PRO A 62 15.75 -2.64 5.10
C PRO A 62 17.18 -2.96 5.61
N ASP A 63 17.57 -4.24 5.72
CA ASP A 63 18.89 -4.63 6.22
C ASP A 63 20.03 -4.07 5.38
N ASN A 64 19.90 -4.16 4.05
CA ASN A 64 20.89 -3.64 3.12
C ASN A 64 20.97 -2.11 3.16
N ILE A 65 19.83 -1.44 3.30
CA ILE A 65 19.76 0.01 3.44
C ILE A 65 20.44 0.46 4.73
N LEU A 66 20.14 -0.19 5.86
CA LEU A 66 20.79 0.08 7.14
C LEU A 66 22.31 -0.15 7.05
N ASN A 67 22.74 -1.26 6.45
CA ASN A 67 24.16 -1.54 6.21
C ASN A 67 24.83 -0.47 5.32
N PHE A 68 24.13 0.04 4.30
CA PHE A 68 24.61 1.11 3.46
C PHE A 68 24.79 2.43 4.25
N LEU A 69 23.81 2.78 5.09
CA LEU A 69 23.89 3.95 5.97
C LEU A 69 25.05 3.84 6.95
N ARG A 70 25.25 2.66 7.56
CA ARG A 70 26.39 2.38 8.43
C ARG A 70 27.73 2.62 7.72
N LYS A 71 27.88 2.14 6.48
CA LYS A 71 29.08 2.38 5.66
C LYS A 71 29.32 3.87 5.36
N ARG A 72 28.27 4.67 5.29
CA ARG A 72 28.32 6.14 5.09
C ARG A 72 28.47 6.92 6.42
N LYS A 73 28.83 6.25 7.52
CA LYS A 73 29.01 6.81 8.88
C LYS A 73 27.72 7.24 9.58
N TYR A 74 26.56 6.81 9.10
CA TYR A 74 25.28 6.98 9.79
C TYR A 74 24.95 5.68 10.52
N ASN A 75 25.51 5.53 11.73
CA ASN A 75 25.32 4.33 12.54
C ASN A 75 24.62 4.68 13.86
N ALA A 76 23.42 4.15 14.06
CA ALA A 76 22.71 4.24 15.35
C ALA A 76 23.25 3.26 16.40
N ASP A 77 24.01 2.25 15.96
CA ASP A 77 24.54 1.17 16.81
C ASP A 77 25.96 1.45 17.32
N TYR A 78 26.41 2.71 17.30
CA TYR A 78 27.81 3.06 17.59
C TYR A 78 28.23 2.75 19.03
N ASP A 79 27.31 2.96 19.99
CA ASP A 79 27.57 2.76 21.42
C ASP A 79 27.31 1.32 21.89
N LEU A 80 26.93 0.40 20.98
CA LEU A 80 26.63 -0.98 21.34
C LEU A 80 27.89 -1.79 21.60
N THR A 81 27.87 -2.56 22.68
CA THR A 81 28.87 -3.58 22.95
C THR A 81 28.75 -4.75 21.96
N ALA A 82 29.81 -5.54 21.80
CA ALA A 82 29.78 -6.72 20.93
C ALA A 82 28.67 -7.73 21.34
N LYS A 83 28.38 -7.83 22.63
CA LYS A 83 27.28 -8.66 23.15
C LYS A 83 25.93 -8.11 22.72
N GLU A 84 25.69 -6.81 22.88
CA GLU A 84 24.43 -6.18 22.48
C GLU A 84 24.24 -6.19 20.96
N GLY A 85 25.33 -6.11 20.18
CA GLY A 85 25.29 -6.32 18.73
C GLY A 85 24.85 -7.74 18.36
N ALA A 86 25.34 -8.76 19.07
CA ALA A 86 24.88 -10.14 18.87
C ALA A 86 23.41 -10.32 19.30
N ASP A 87 23.03 -9.75 20.45
CA ASP A 87 21.65 -9.76 20.93
C ASP A 87 20.71 -9.06 19.94
N THR A 88 21.14 -7.96 19.32
CA THR A 88 20.38 -7.24 18.28
C THR A 88 20.05 -8.16 17.11
N LEU A 89 21.03 -8.90 16.59
CA LEU A 89 20.82 -9.84 15.49
C LEU A 89 19.89 -10.99 15.91
N ALA A 90 20.04 -11.50 17.13
CA ALA A 90 19.16 -12.54 17.66
C ALA A 90 17.71 -12.07 17.80
N PHE A 91 17.48 -10.85 18.30
CA PHE A 91 16.14 -10.28 18.38
C PHE A 91 15.55 -9.97 17.00
N ILE A 92 16.32 -9.45 16.05
CA ILE A 92 15.85 -9.25 14.68
C ILE A 92 15.43 -10.59 14.06
N ALA A 93 16.23 -11.65 14.23
CA ALA A 93 15.85 -12.99 13.76
C ALA A 93 14.56 -13.50 14.45
N LEU A 94 14.39 -13.25 15.74
CA LEU A 94 13.16 -13.59 16.48
C LEU A 94 11.94 -12.84 15.93
N LEU A 95 12.07 -11.56 15.63
CA LEU A 95 11.01 -10.72 15.04
C LEU A 95 10.61 -11.24 13.66
N GLU A 96 11.59 -11.53 12.80
CA GLU A 96 11.36 -12.07 11.45
C GLU A 96 10.68 -13.44 11.47
N GLU A 97 11.05 -14.30 12.42
CA GLU A 97 10.55 -15.67 12.49
C GLU A 97 9.20 -15.79 13.20
N LYS A 98 8.97 -15.02 14.28
CA LYS A 98 7.77 -15.18 15.14
C LYS A 98 6.74 -14.07 14.92
N LEU A 99 7.17 -12.82 14.79
CA LEU A 99 6.26 -11.66 14.74
C LEU A 99 5.83 -11.30 13.32
N ARG A 100 6.77 -11.26 12.36
CA ARG A 100 6.48 -10.84 10.98
C ARG A 100 5.39 -11.70 10.31
N PRO A 101 5.38 -13.04 10.41
CA PRO A 101 4.35 -13.81 9.73
C PRO A 101 2.96 -13.55 10.32
N ALA A 102 2.86 -13.21 11.62
CA ALA A 102 1.58 -12.89 12.27
C ALA A 102 1.04 -11.55 11.78
N LEU A 103 1.92 -10.55 11.61
CA LEU A 103 1.55 -9.28 10.99
C LEU A 103 1.11 -9.46 9.54
N LEU A 104 1.84 -10.25 8.76
CA LEU A 104 1.45 -10.58 7.39
C LEU A 104 0.06 -11.22 7.36
N HIS A 105 -0.21 -12.15 8.26
CA HIS A 105 -1.53 -12.77 8.36
C HIS A 105 -2.61 -11.73 8.71
N THR A 106 -2.42 -10.96 9.78
CA THR A 106 -3.39 -9.96 10.25
C THR A 106 -3.74 -8.91 9.21
N PHE A 107 -2.77 -8.41 8.43
CA PHE A 107 -3.02 -7.35 7.45
C PHE A 107 -3.43 -7.87 6.06
N TRP A 108 -2.90 -9.02 5.62
CA TRP A 108 -3.00 -9.45 4.22
C TRP A 108 -3.77 -10.75 3.98
N VAL A 109 -4.04 -11.53 5.03
CA VAL A 109 -4.71 -12.84 4.92
C VAL A 109 -6.04 -12.86 5.66
N ASP A 110 -6.11 -12.26 6.86
CA ASP A 110 -7.35 -12.12 7.61
C ASP A 110 -8.40 -11.37 6.75
N VAL A 111 -9.53 -12.03 6.51
CA VAL A 111 -10.52 -11.57 5.52
C VAL A 111 -11.14 -10.25 5.92
N GLU A 112 -11.42 -10.05 7.21
CA GLU A 112 -12.06 -8.83 7.72
C GLU A 112 -11.12 -7.64 7.62
N ASN A 113 -9.87 -7.81 8.07
CA ASN A 113 -8.86 -6.76 8.02
C ASN A 113 -8.44 -6.46 6.58
N TYR A 114 -8.23 -7.47 5.74
CA TYR A 114 -7.80 -7.29 4.36
C TYR A 114 -8.86 -6.55 3.54
N CYS A 115 -10.12 -6.99 3.59
CA CYS A 115 -11.19 -6.42 2.76
C CYS A 115 -11.60 -5.02 3.21
N ASN A 116 -11.64 -4.75 4.52
CA ASN A 116 -12.20 -3.51 5.05
C ASN A 116 -11.14 -2.44 5.36
N LEU A 117 -9.87 -2.80 5.56
CA LEU A 117 -8.80 -1.86 5.89
C LEU A 117 -7.67 -1.88 4.87
N THR A 118 -6.95 -3.00 4.75
CA THR A 118 -5.67 -3.04 4.02
C THR A 118 -5.86 -2.83 2.52
N ARG A 119 -6.68 -3.65 1.85
CA ARG A 119 -6.87 -3.57 0.40
C ARG A 119 -7.42 -2.21 -0.04
N PRO A 120 -8.49 -1.66 0.57
CA PRO A 120 -8.99 -0.33 0.20
C PRO A 120 -7.94 0.76 0.35
N TRP A 121 -7.16 0.72 1.44
CA TRP A 121 -6.14 1.72 1.72
C TRP A 121 -5.02 1.75 0.66
N PHE A 122 -4.51 0.56 0.29
CA PHE A 122 -3.48 0.44 -0.74
C PHE A 122 -4.06 0.75 -2.14
N ALA A 123 -5.24 0.22 -2.47
CA ALA A 123 -5.88 0.42 -3.77
C ALA A 123 -6.22 1.90 -4.04
N ALA A 124 -6.57 2.68 -3.01
CA ALA A 124 -6.84 4.10 -3.16
C ALA A 124 -5.61 4.94 -3.51
N ARG A 125 -4.41 4.49 -3.14
CA ARG A 125 -3.15 5.23 -3.35
C ARG A 125 -2.43 4.82 -4.62
N ILE A 126 -2.57 3.56 -5.00
CA ILE A 126 -1.95 3.01 -6.19
C ILE A 126 -2.69 3.55 -7.44
N PRO A 127 -1.99 4.03 -8.48
CA PRO A 127 -2.65 4.52 -9.69
C PRO A 127 -3.31 3.38 -10.47
N PHE A 128 -4.45 3.66 -11.10
CA PHE A 128 -5.06 2.76 -12.07
C PHE A 128 -4.09 2.50 -13.24
N PRO A 129 -3.97 1.25 -13.74
CA PRO A 129 -4.75 0.05 -13.38
C PRO A 129 -4.13 -0.81 -12.27
N LEU A 130 -2.98 -0.41 -11.72
CA LEU A 130 -2.20 -1.22 -10.78
C LEU A 130 -2.92 -1.50 -9.47
N ASN A 131 -3.82 -0.61 -9.06
CA ASN A 131 -4.63 -0.78 -7.85
C ASN A 131 -5.51 -2.03 -7.86
N LEU A 132 -5.90 -2.54 -9.04
CA LEU A 132 -6.71 -3.75 -9.16
C LEU A 132 -5.89 -5.03 -8.95
N TYR A 133 -4.61 -4.99 -9.27
CA TYR A 133 -3.73 -6.16 -9.27
C TYR A 133 -2.82 -6.22 -8.04
N LEU A 134 -2.16 -5.09 -7.72
CA LEU A 134 -1.04 -5.06 -6.79
C LEU A 134 -1.41 -5.45 -5.36
N PRO A 135 -2.53 -4.99 -4.75
CA PRO A 135 -2.95 -5.48 -3.44
C PRO A 135 -3.23 -7.00 -3.41
N GLY A 136 -3.68 -7.57 -4.52
CA GLY A 136 -3.88 -9.02 -4.66
C GLY A 136 -2.55 -9.76 -4.75
N GLN A 137 -1.58 -9.23 -5.50
CA GLN A 137 -0.22 -9.76 -5.56
C GLN A 137 0.47 -9.74 -4.18
N MET A 138 0.35 -8.63 -3.44
CA MET A 138 0.91 -8.49 -2.10
C MET A 138 0.28 -9.47 -1.11
N SER A 139 -1.04 -9.66 -1.15
CA SER A 139 -1.73 -10.68 -0.34
C SER A 139 -1.25 -12.10 -0.63
N ARG A 140 -1.11 -12.47 -1.92
CA ARG A 140 -0.54 -13.77 -2.30
C ARG A 140 0.90 -13.95 -1.83
N SER A 141 1.71 -12.89 -1.92
CA SER A 141 3.10 -12.92 -1.44
C SER A 141 3.16 -13.14 0.07
N ALA A 142 2.28 -12.48 0.84
CA ALA A 142 2.19 -12.66 2.29
C ALA A 142 1.76 -14.09 2.65
N LEU A 143 0.75 -14.64 1.96
CA LEU A 143 0.30 -16.02 2.16
C LEU A 143 1.41 -17.02 1.85
N ASN A 144 2.09 -16.86 0.71
CA ASN A 144 3.20 -17.73 0.31
C ASN A 144 4.32 -17.71 1.35
N HIS A 145 4.66 -16.54 1.90
CA HIS A 145 5.65 -16.44 2.97
C HIS A 145 5.22 -17.23 4.21
N ILE A 146 3.97 -17.10 4.65
CA ILE A 146 3.46 -17.84 5.81
C ILE A 146 3.50 -19.35 5.56
N VAL A 147 3.05 -19.80 4.40
CA VAL A 147 3.03 -21.24 4.05
C VAL A 147 4.46 -21.80 3.97
N LEU A 148 5.40 -21.08 3.38
CA LEU A 148 6.79 -21.54 3.27
C LEU A 148 7.52 -21.61 4.62
N THR A 149 7.21 -20.69 5.55
CA THR A 149 7.89 -20.65 6.86
C THR A 149 7.19 -21.49 7.92
N LYS A 150 5.86 -21.61 7.87
CA LYS A 150 5.04 -22.20 8.95
C LYS A 150 4.18 -23.39 8.50
N GLY A 151 4.11 -23.69 7.21
CA GLY A 151 3.28 -24.76 6.65
C GLY A 151 3.91 -26.16 6.70
N GLU A 152 4.90 -26.38 7.57
CA GLU A 152 5.54 -27.69 7.69
C GLU A 152 4.64 -28.70 8.46
N PRO A 153 4.72 -30.00 8.13
CA PRO A 153 3.98 -31.04 8.83
C PRO A 153 4.39 -31.08 10.32
N PRO A 154 3.46 -31.31 11.26
CA PRO A 154 2.17 -31.99 11.09
C PRO A 154 0.95 -31.05 10.91
N ILE A 155 1.14 -29.77 10.61
CA ILE A 155 0.03 -28.81 10.56
C ILE A 155 -0.66 -28.90 9.19
N TYR A 156 -1.85 -29.50 9.14
CA TYR A 156 -2.61 -29.67 7.88
C TYR A 156 -3.73 -28.64 7.71
N SER A 157 -4.14 -27.95 8.79
CA SER A 157 -5.27 -27.02 8.77
C SER A 157 -4.82 -25.55 8.88
N ILE A 158 -5.36 -24.69 8.00
CA ILE A 158 -5.10 -23.23 7.99
C ILE A 158 -5.38 -22.60 9.37
N LYS A 159 -6.41 -23.08 10.07
CA LYS A 159 -6.77 -22.58 11.42
C LYS A 159 -5.75 -22.96 12.50
N GLU A 160 -5.11 -24.12 12.36
CA GLU A 160 -4.07 -24.55 13.30
C GLU A 160 -2.78 -23.76 13.09
N VAL A 161 -2.44 -23.48 11.82
CA VAL A 161 -1.32 -22.58 11.45
C VAL A 161 -1.57 -21.19 12.05
N GLU A 162 -2.76 -20.63 11.86
CA GLU A 162 -3.15 -19.33 12.44
C GLU A 162 -3.04 -19.32 13.97
N GLY A 163 -3.56 -20.36 14.63
CA GLY A 163 -3.48 -20.50 16.07
C GLY A 163 -2.04 -20.55 16.58
N GLN A 164 -1.17 -21.33 15.94
CA GLN A 164 0.26 -21.39 16.30
C GLN A 164 0.93 -20.05 16.05
N LEU A 165 0.63 -19.41 14.93
CA LEU A 165 1.22 -18.15 14.53
C LEU A 165 0.97 -17.04 15.55
N TYR A 166 -0.28 -16.91 16.00
CA TYR A 166 -0.62 -15.92 17.02
C TYR A 166 -0.09 -16.29 18.41
N ARG A 167 0.02 -17.59 18.75
CA ARG A 167 0.69 -18.00 20.01
C ARG A 167 2.16 -17.57 20.01
N ASP A 168 2.88 -17.93 18.95
CA ASP A 168 4.29 -17.59 18.72
C ASP A 168 4.54 -16.08 18.77
N ALA A 169 3.68 -15.30 18.09
CA ALA A 169 3.81 -13.85 18.07
C ALA A 169 3.53 -13.21 19.43
N LYS A 170 2.53 -13.71 20.18
CA LYS A 170 2.25 -13.23 21.55
C LYS A 170 3.39 -13.53 22.50
N GLU A 171 4.00 -14.71 22.40
CA GLU A 171 5.20 -15.06 23.17
C GLU A 171 6.36 -14.09 22.84
N CYS A 172 6.59 -13.82 21.54
CA CYS A 172 7.58 -12.83 21.10
C CYS A 172 7.29 -11.43 21.69
N LEU A 173 6.05 -10.96 21.66
CA LEU A 173 5.67 -9.68 22.27
C LEU A 173 5.94 -9.64 23.78
N ASN A 174 5.65 -10.74 24.50
CA ASN A 174 5.94 -10.83 25.92
C ASN A 174 7.44 -10.78 26.19
N LEU A 175 8.26 -11.46 25.39
CA LEU A 175 9.73 -11.43 25.49
C LEU A 175 10.28 -10.02 25.22
N LEU A 176 9.75 -9.32 24.21
CA LEU A 176 10.14 -7.94 23.92
C LEU A 176 9.74 -7.01 25.05
N SER A 177 8.53 -7.15 25.59
CA SER A 177 8.06 -6.38 26.74
C SER A 177 8.95 -6.62 27.96
N TYR A 178 9.31 -7.88 28.24
CA TYR A 178 10.25 -8.23 29.32
C TYR A 178 11.63 -7.61 29.09
N ARG A 179 12.16 -7.70 27.87
CA ARG A 179 13.48 -7.15 27.52
C ARG A 179 13.54 -5.63 27.64
N LEU A 180 12.50 -4.92 27.20
CA LEU A 180 12.38 -3.47 27.30
C LEU A 180 12.25 -3.03 28.77
N GLY A 181 11.43 -3.76 29.54
CA GLY A 181 11.17 -3.47 30.95
C GLY A 181 10.65 -2.05 31.12
N THR A 182 11.39 -1.24 31.88
CA THR A 182 11.12 0.19 32.15
C THR A 182 12.02 1.13 31.35
N SER A 183 12.85 0.61 30.46
CA SER A 183 13.78 1.42 29.65
C SER A 183 13.03 2.14 28.52
N GLU A 184 13.57 3.27 28.07
CA GLU A 184 13.04 3.98 26.91
C GLU A 184 13.31 3.23 25.59
N TYR A 185 14.46 2.56 25.50
CA TYR A 185 14.91 1.77 24.35
C TYR A 185 15.51 0.44 24.81
N PHE A 186 15.65 -0.52 23.89
CA PHE A 186 16.05 -1.89 24.21
C PHE A 186 17.46 -2.02 24.82
N PHE A 187 18.38 -1.12 24.48
CA PHE A 187 19.76 -1.10 24.98
C PHE A 187 20.11 0.17 25.76
N GLY A 188 19.11 0.87 26.31
CA GLY A 188 19.33 1.99 27.22
C GLY A 188 18.58 3.26 26.82
N LYS A 189 19.32 4.37 26.69
CA LYS A 189 18.74 5.71 26.48
C LYS A 189 18.78 6.20 25.03
N MET A 190 19.57 5.57 24.17
CA MET A 190 19.67 5.92 22.77
C MET A 190 19.01 4.85 21.91
N PRO A 191 18.25 5.24 20.88
CA PRO A 191 17.64 4.27 19.97
C PRO A 191 18.69 3.62 19.07
N THR A 192 18.46 2.34 18.78
CA THR A 192 19.35 1.47 18.00
C THR A 192 18.64 0.93 16.76
N SER A 193 19.34 0.13 15.96
CA SER A 193 18.73 -0.63 14.87
C SER A 193 17.63 -1.58 15.37
N LEU A 194 17.79 -2.20 16.54
CA LEU A 194 16.75 -3.06 17.11
C LEU A 194 15.46 -2.28 17.35
N ASP A 195 15.57 -1.09 17.97
CA ASP A 195 14.41 -0.22 18.23
C ASP A 195 13.70 0.15 16.93
N ALA A 196 14.46 0.37 15.84
CA ALA A 196 13.89 0.71 14.54
C ALA A 196 13.07 -0.44 13.94
N PHE A 197 13.58 -1.68 14.01
CA PHE A 197 12.86 -2.86 13.54
C PHE A 197 11.63 -3.17 14.39
N VAL A 198 11.77 -3.13 15.72
CA VAL A 198 10.65 -3.35 16.65
C VAL A 198 9.56 -2.31 16.40
N PHE A 199 9.93 -1.03 16.33
CA PHE A 199 8.99 0.05 16.01
C PHE A 199 8.31 -0.15 14.65
N GLY A 200 9.09 -0.52 13.62
CA GLY A 200 8.56 -0.76 12.28
C GLY A 200 7.46 -1.82 12.24
N LEU A 201 7.60 -2.89 13.04
CA LEU A 201 6.63 -3.98 13.11
C LEU A 201 5.45 -3.68 14.05
N LEU A 202 5.73 -3.09 15.22
CA LEU A 202 4.69 -2.84 16.24
C LEU A 202 3.80 -1.66 15.92
N ALA A 203 4.34 -0.56 15.39
CA ALA A 203 3.58 0.67 15.24
C ALA A 203 2.40 0.55 14.26
N PRO A 204 2.51 -0.13 13.10
CA PRO A 204 1.36 -0.40 12.24
C PRO A 204 0.28 -1.23 12.95
N LEU A 205 0.67 -2.29 13.67
CA LEU A 205 -0.26 -3.12 14.44
C LEU A 205 -0.94 -2.32 15.55
N TYR A 206 -0.22 -1.44 16.22
CA TYR A 206 -0.73 -0.63 17.32
C TYR A 206 -1.69 0.47 16.85
N LYS A 207 -1.38 1.17 15.74
CA LYS A 207 -2.15 2.34 15.28
C LYS A 207 -3.27 2.01 14.30
N ALA A 208 -3.22 0.86 13.63
CA ALA A 208 -4.27 0.46 12.68
C ALA A 208 -5.63 0.29 13.36
N LYS A 209 -6.70 0.78 12.74
CA LYS A 209 -8.07 0.51 13.19
C LYS A 209 -8.55 -0.82 12.60
N LEU A 210 -8.08 -1.93 13.17
CA LEU A 210 -8.37 -3.28 12.67
C LEU A 210 -9.79 -3.71 13.08
N PRO A 211 -10.64 -4.15 12.12
CA PRO A 211 -11.92 -4.80 12.43
C PRO A 211 -11.76 -6.03 13.33
N SER A 212 -10.82 -6.91 12.99
CA SER A 212 -10.45 -8.09 13.78
C SER A 212 -9.20 -7.77 14.61
N ALA A 213 -9.42 -7.40 15.87
CA ALA A 213 -8.41 -6.88 16.78
C ALA A 213 -7.83 -7.92 17.77
N HIS A 214 -8.05 -9.23 17.56
CA HIS A 214 -7.64 -10.25 18.55
C HIS A 214 -6.13 -10.23 18.87
N PHE A 215 -5.29 -10.08 17.85
CA PHE A 215 -3.84 -9.99 18.03
C PHE A 215 -3.42 -8.61 18.55
N GLN A 216 -4.03 -7.55 18.03
CA GLN A 216 -3.80 -6.17 18.47
C GLN A 216 -4.12 -5.97 19.96
N ASN A 217 -5.19 -6.58 20.47
CA ASN A 217 -5.60 -6.51 21.88
C ASN A 217 -4.54 -7.05 22.83
N HIS A 218 -3.73 -8.03 22.41
CA HIS A 218 -2.61 -8.51 23.23
C HIS A 218 -1.49 -7.46 23.29
N LEU A 219 -1.19 -6.79 22.18
CA LEU A 219 -0.20 -5.71 22.15
C LEU A 219 -0.64 -4.54 23.03
N THR A 220 -1.93 -4.16 23.02
CA THR A 220 -2.43 -3.03 23.83
C THR A 220 -2.41 -3.30 25.33
N GLN A 221 -2.40 -4.57 25.75
CA GLN A 221 -2.20 -4.95 27.15
C GLN A 221 -0.75 -4.73 27.61
N LEU A 222 0.22 -4.73 26.68
CA LEU A 222 1.63 -4.48 26.95
C LEU A 222 1.92 -2.97 26.87
N GLN A 223 1.59 -2.25 27.94
CA GLN A 223 1.66 -0.79 27.99
C GLN A 223 3.05 -0.23 27.69
N ASN A 224 4.12 -0.90 28.14
CA ASN A 224 5.49 -0.45 27.89
C ASN A 224 5.84 -0.42 26.39
N LEU A 225 5.38 -1.41 25.62
CA LEU A 225 5.56 -1.43 24.16
C LEU A 225 4.72 -0.36 23.45
N CYS A 226 3.52 -0.07 23.96
CA CYS A 226 2.69 1.02 23.44
C CYS A 226 3.37 2.37 23.68
N HIS A 227 3.83 2.62 24.91
CA HIS A 227 4.58 3.82 25.27
C HIS A 227 5.86 3.96 24.45
N PHE A 228 6.58 2.87 24.21
CA PHE A 228 7.74 2.86 23.31
C PHE A 228 7.40 3.38 21.91
N CYS A 229 6.30 2.90 21.30
CA CYS A 229 5.87 3.36 19.99
C CYS A 229 5.47 4.85 20.00
N ASP A 230 4.73 5.28 21.02
CA ASP A 230 4.30 6.68 21.16
C ASP A 230 5.49 7.63 21.37
N ASN A 231 6.45 7.23 22.20
CA ASN A 231 7.66 8.00 22.46
C ASN A 231 8.47 8.21 21.17
N ILE A 232 8.66 7.16 20.36
CA ILE A 232 9.37 7.29 19.08
C ILE A 232 8.61 8.23 18.12
N LEU A 233 7.30 8.11 18.02
CA LEU A 233 6.48 9.00 17.20
C LEU A 233 6.60 10.46 17.66
N MET A 234 6.49 10.69 18.97
CA MET A 234 6.58 12.02 19.56
C MET A 234 7.96 12.64 19.41
N GLN A 235 9.04 11.87 19.58
CA GLN A 235 10.40 12.42 19.55
C GLN A 235 10.93 12.63 18.12
N TYR A 236 10.59 11.75 17.17
CA TYR A 236 11.23 11.74 15.84
C TYR A 236 10.31 12.14 14.68
N PHE A 237 8.99 12.14 14.86
CA PHE A 237 8.03 12.29 13.75
C PHE A 237 6.98 13.40 13.91
N THR A 238 6.89 14.07 15.05
CA THR A 238 5.93 15.19 15.30
C THR A 238 6.21 16.47 14.52
N GLN A 239 7.42 16.68 14.00
CA GLN A 239 7.79 17.95 13.34
C GLN A 239 7.67 17.99 11.79
N ASN A 240 7.28 16.90 11.10
CA ASN A 240 7.33 16.85 9.63
C ASN A 240 5.96 16.91 8.91
N SER A 241 4.87 17.21 9.59
CA SER A 241 3.54 17.31 8.94
C SER A 241 3.36 18.58 8.08
N ALA A 242 4.27 19.56 8.14
CA ALA A 242 4.17 20.79 7.34
C ALA A 242 4.78 20.69 5.93
N ASP A 243 5.76 19.81 5.69
CA ASP A 243 6.60 19.89 4.47
C ASP A 243 6.35 18.79 3.41
N SER A 244 5.37 17.90 3.62
CA SER A 244 5.19 16.71 2.75
C SER A 244 3.82 16.58 2.07
N SER A 245 2.89 17.52 2.26
CA SER A 245 1.51 17.41 1.76
C SER A 245 1.21 18.14 0.44
N ALA A 246 2.12 18.95 -0.11
CA ALA A 246 1.74 19.94 -1.12
C ALA A 246 2.11 19.63 -2.60
N SER A 247 2.63 18.45 -2.96
CA SER A 247 3.09 18.23 -4.37
C SER A 247 2.45 17.05 -5.10
N GLY A 248 1.78 16.13 -4.41
CA GLY A 248 1.17 14.94 -5.01
C GLY A 248 -0.31 15.09 -5.37
N TYR A 249 -1.08 15.75 -4.51
CA TYR A 249 -2.54 15.86 -4.68
C TYR A 249 -2.93 16.85 -5.78
N ASP A 250 -2.25 18.00 -5.85
CA ASP A 250 -2.54 19.04 -6.85
C ASP A 250 -2.32 18.56 -8.29
N MET A 251 -1.36 17.68 -8.52
CA MET A 251 -1.04 17.17 -9.86
C MET A 251 -2.06 16.12 -10.34
N VAL A 252 -2.60 15.31 -9.42
CA VAL A 252 -3.65 14.33 -9.74
C VAL A 252 -4.97 15.03 -9.99
N ASP A 253 -5.29 16.06 -9.19
CA ASP A 253 -6.52 16.84 -9.35
C ASP A 253 -6.47 17.69 -10.63
N ALA A 254 -5.31 18.28 -10.97
CA ALA A 254 -5.12 18.97 -12.25
C ALA A 254 -5.28 18.05 -13.47
N ASN A 255 -4.84 16.78 -13.37
CA ASN A 255 -5.02 15.80 -14.44
C ASN A 255 -6.47 15.33 -14.56
N LEU A 256 -7.16 15.17 -13.42
CA LEU A 256 -8.58 14.81 -13.41
C LEU A 256 -9.45 15.95 -13.97
N GLN A 257 -9.13 17.20 -13.64
CA GLN A 257 -9.77 18.38 -14.23
C GLN A 257 -9.54 18.48 -15.74
N LYS A 258 -8.33 18.18 -16.23
CA LYS A 258 -8.04 18.13 -17.67
C LYS A 258 -8.83 17.04 -18.39
N LEU A 259 -8.96 15.85 -17.78
CA LEU A 259 -9.78 14.77 -18.33
C LEU A 259 -11.26 15.16 -18.39
N THR A 260 -11.80 15.76 -17.32
CA THR A 260 -13.18 16.25 -17.31
C THR A 260 -13.42 17.34 -18.36
N GLN A 261 -12.45 18.25 -18.58
CA GLN A 261 -12.53 19.25 -19.65
C GLN A 261 -12.50 18.62 -21.05
N LEU A 262 -11.68 17.59 -21.27
CA LEU A 262 -11.63 16.86 -22.54
C LEU A 262 -12.95 16.16 -22.84
N VAL A 263 -13.51 15.44 -21.86
CA VAL A 263 -14.81 14.76 -22.02
C VAL A 263 -15.92 15.77 -22.32
N ASN A 264 -15.98 16.90 -21.60
CA ASN A 264 -16.96 17.94 -21.88
C ASN A 264 -16.77 18.59 -23.26
N LYS A 265 -15.53 18.67 -23.76
CA LYS A 265 -15.24 19.19 -25.10
C LYS A 265 -15.68 18.22 -26.19
N GLU A 266 -15.49 16.92 -26.00
CA GLU A 266 -15.99 15.89 -26.91
C GLU A 266 -17.51 15.85 -26.95
N SER A 267 -18.19 15.89 -25.80
CA SER A 267 -19.66 15.93 -25.75
C SER A 267 -20.24 17.12 -26.53
N LYS A 268 -19.63 18.31 -26.40
CA LYS A 268 -20.04 19.50 -27.16
C LYS A 268 -19.78 19.38 -28.66
N LEU A 269 -18.72 18.68 -29.07
CA LEU A 269 -18.43 18.44 -30.49
C LEU A 269 -19.45 17.47 -31.10
N ILE A 270 -19.83 16.43 -30.36
CA ILE A 270 -20.86 15.47 -30.78
C ILE A 270 -22.21 16.17 -30.93
N GLU A 271 -22.61 16.97 -29.94
CA GLU A 271 -23.86 17.74 -29.99
C GLU A 271 -23.90 18.70 -31.19
N LYS A 272 -22.78 19.39 -31.47
CA LYS A 272 -22.65 20.29 -32.61
C LYS A 272 -22.64 19.56 -33.97
N MET A 273 -22.14 18.33 -34.01
CA MET A 273 -22.21 17.48 -35.21
C MET A 273 -23.64 16.99 -35.46
N ASP A 274 -24.38 16.63 -34.40
CA ASP A 274 -25.78 16.22 -34.49
C ASP A 274 -26.70 17.38 -34.92
N ASP A 275 -26.46 18.59 -34.40
CA ASP A 275 -27.16 19.80 -34.83
C ASP A 275 -26.86 20.17 -36.30
N ASN A 276 -25.62 19.98 -36.75
CA ASN A 276 -25.28 20.19 -38.16
C ASN A 276 -25.89 19.14 -39.08
N LEU A 277 -26.06 17.90 -38.62
CA LEU A 277 -26.78 16.84 -39.35
C LEU A 277 -28.28 17.15 -39.42
N ARG A 278 -28.89 17.64 -38.33
CA ARG A 278 -30.29 18.07 -38.31
C ARG A 278 -30.57 19.29 -39.20
N ASN A 279 -29.61 20.20 -39.33
CA ASN A 279 -29.75 21.43 -40.12
C ASN A 279 -29.25 21.29 -41.58
N SER A 280 -28.90 20.08 -42.03
CA SER A 280 -28.45 19.86 -43.41
C SER A 280 -29.66 19.84 -44.37
N PRO A 281 -29.69 20.68 -45.43
CA PRO A 281 -30.82 20.74 -46.34
C PRO A 281 -30.90 19.47 -47.20
N GLN A 282 -31.99 18.72 -47.04
CA GLN A 282 -32.30 17.57 -47.89
C GLN A 282 -32.36 17.99 -49.37
N HIS A 283 -31.70 17.20 -50.21
CA HIS A 283 -31.67 17.34 -51.66
C HIS A 283 -33.09 17.28 -52.23
N LYS A 284 -33.54 18.38 -52.84
CA LYS A 284 -34.74 18.46 -53.70
C LYS A 284 -34.64 17.41 -54.81
N SER A 285 -35.56 16.43 -54.81
CA SER A 285 -35.80 15.58 -55.97
C SER A 285 -36.41 16.42 -57.10
N ARG A 286 -35.83 16.26 -58.29
CA ARG A 286 -36.03 17.07 -59.49
C ARG A 286 -37.01 16.35 -60.44
N GLY A 287 -38.05 17.06 -60.86
CA GLY A 287 -38.61 16.98 -62.21
C GLY A 287 -39.85 16.11 -62.41
N GLU A 288 -41.02 16.77 -62.47
CA GLU A 288 -42.22 16.30 -63.16
C GLU A 288 -41.93 16.01 -64.65
N VAL A 289 -42.52 14.93 -65.16
CA VAL A 289 -42.91 14.82 -66.58
C VAL A 289 -44.40 14.50 -66.62
N THR A 290 -45.17 15.46 -67.11
CA THR A 290 -46.58 15.41 -67.51
C THR A 290 -46.74 14.47 -68.73
N SER A 291 -47.86 13.86 -69.11
CA SER A 291 -49.21 13.61 -68.61
C SER A 291 -49.89 12.72 -69.69
N LYS A 292 -50.83 11.83 -69.33
CA LYS A 292 -52.11 11.63 -70.05
C LYS A 292 -52.99 10.56 -69.38
N MET A 293 -54.26 10.95 -69.23
CA MET A 293 -55.39 10.23 -68.64
C MET A 293 -55.88 9.06 -69.51
N THR A 294 -56.41 7.99 -68.90
CA THR A 294 -57.85 7.62 -68.88
C THR A 294 -58.09 6.34 -68.05
N PRO A 295 -59.34 6.08 -67.57
CA PRO A 295 -59.59 5.29 -66.36
C PRO A 295 -60.23 3.91 -66.58
N ALA A 296 -60.26 3.16 -65.47
CA ALA A 296 -61.23 2.13 -65.07
C ALA A 296 -61.17 0.74 -65.73
N SER A 297 -60.89 -0.27 -64.91
CA SER A 297 -61.83 -1.39 -64.69
C SER A 297 -61.34 -2.29 -63.55
N ASN A 298 -62.31 -2.65 -62.71
CA ASN A 298 -62.23 -3.69 -61.68
C ASN A 298 -61.64 -4.99 -62.22
N ASP A 299 -60.89 -5.72 -61.40
CA ASP A 299 -61.18 -7.15 -61.28
C ASP A 299 -60.76 -7.75 -59.93
N VAL A 300 -61.60 -8.67 -59.50
CA VAL A 300 -61.61 -9.42 -58.25
C VAL A 300 -60.83 -10.71 -58.44
N GLY A 301 -60.08 -11.16 -57.43
CA GLY A 301 -59.54 -12.53 -57.38
C GLY A 301 -58.33 -12.65 -56.45
N SER A 302 -58.52 -12.95 -55.16
CA SER A 302 -58.52 -14.32 -54.62
C SER A 302 -57.13 -14.98 -54.48
N SER A 303 -56.66 -14.99 -53.22
CA SER A 303 -56.17 -16.19 -52.50
C SER A 303 -54.69 -16.67 -52.60
N GLN A 304 -54.22 -17.06 -51.41
CA GLN A 304 -53.12 -17.98 -51.02
C GLN A 304 -51.70 -17.39 -50.86
N LEU A 305 -51.19 -17.27 -49.62
CA LEU A 305 -50.52 -18.29 -48.77
C LEU A 305 -49.18 -18.80 -49.34
N TRP A 306 -48.05 -18.33 -48.79
CA TRP A 306 -47.17 -19.10 -47.90
C TRP A 306 -45.98 -18.26 -47.40
N SER A 307 -45.61 -18.52 -46.13
CA SER A 307 -44.47 -18.00 -45.35
C SER A 307 -43.13 -18.62 -45.83
N PRO A 308 -41.95 -18.43 -45.18
CA PRO A 308 -41.68 -18.23 -43.74
C PRO A 308 -41.59 -16.77 -43.29
#